data_AF-A4IIL2-F1
#
_entry.id   AF-A4IIL2-F1
#
_cell.length_a   1.000
_cell.length_b   1.000
_cell.length_c   1.000
_cell.angle_alpha   90.00
_cell.angle_beta   90.00
_cell.angle_gamma   90.00
#
_symmetry.space_group_name_H-M   'P 1'
#
loop_
_entity.id
_entity.type
_entity.pdbx_description
1 polymer ?
#
loop_
_entity_poly.entity_id
_entity_poly.type
_entity_poly.pdbx_seq_one_letter_code
_entity_poly.pdbx_strand_id
1 'polypeptide(L)'
;MAPRKRNSRGVSFIFCCFRSSEHPEITYRLRNDSNFALQSMEPALPVPPVEELDAMFVELVDELDLSEKHREAMFALSAEKKWQIYCSKKKDHEEGATSWPEFYIDQLNSLAARRTLFAMDKEDEDERNKTIESLKTALRTKPMRFVTRFIDLDGLTCILNFLKCMDYEIAESQIHTSLIGCIKALMNNSQGRAHVLAHSESINVIAQSLATENIKTKVAVLEIMGAVCLVPGGHKKVLEAMLHYQRYASERTRFQTLINDLDRSTGRYRDEVSLKTAIMSFINAVLSQGAGVESLDFRLHLRYEFLMLGIQPVMDKLREHENSTLDRHLDFFEMLRNEDELEFAKRFDLVHIDTKSATQMFELIRKRLTHTESYPHFTSIMHHCLQMPYKRSGNTVHHWLLLDRIVQQIVIQNEKGQDPDISPLENFNVKNVVRMLVNENEVKQWKEQAEKMRKEHNELQQKLEKKERECDAKTQEKEEMMQTLNKMKEKKKK
;
A
#
# COMPACT_ATOMS: atom_id res chain seq x y z
N MET A 1 -4.51 -41.68 -20.62
CA MET A 1 -5.04 -41.51 -19.25
C MET A 1 -4.95 -40.03 -18.88
N ALA A 2 -6.04 -39.50 -18.34
CA ALA A 2 -6.36 -38.07 -18.19
C ALA A 2 -5.38 -37.23 -17.32
N PRO A 3 -5.38 -35.88 -17.45
CA PRO A 3 -4.40 -35.01 -16.82
C PRO A 3 -4.80 -34.64 -15.38
N ARG A 4 -3.84 -34.62 -14.46
CA ARG A 4 -4.01 -34.19 -13.06
C ARG A 4 -4.09 -32.65 -12.99
N LYS A 5 -5.21 -32.15 -12.46
CA LYS A 5 -5.47 -30.75 -12.13
C LYS A 5 -4.42 -30.21 -11.14
N ARG A 6 -3.87 -29.05 -11.47
CA ARG A 6 -2.95 -28.25 -10.65
C ARG A 6 -3.80 -27.34 -9.75
N ASN A 7 -3.86 -27.63 -8.44
CA ASN A 7 -4.46 -26.71 -7.47
C ASN A 7 -3.42 -25.65 -7.08
N SER A 8 -3.69 -24.41 -7.51
CA SER A 8 -3.13 -23.20 -6.92
C SER A 8 -3.56 -23.14 -5.46
N ARG A 9 -2.63 -23.27 -4.51
CA ARG A 9 -2.84 -22.93 -3.11
C ARG A 9 -2.25 -21.55 -2.90
N GLY A 10 -3.12 -20.55 -2.74
CA GLY A 10 -2.77 -19.22 -2.28
C GLY A 10 -2.08 -19.31 -0.93
N VAL A 11 -0.92 -18.66 -0.83
CA VAL A 11 -0.06 -18.64 0.36
C VAL A 11 -0.66 -17.65 1.36
N SER A 12 -1.67 -18.11 2.10
CA SER A 12 -2.20 -17.40 3.27
C SER A 12 -1.46 -17.87 4.52
N PHE A 13 -0.20 -17.44 4.68
CA PHE A 13 0.68 -17.85 5.79
C PHE A 13 1.41 -16.66 6.42
N ILE A 14 0.70 -15.59 6.78
CA ILE A 14 1.30 -14.45 7.50
C ILE A 14 0.30 -13.90 8.52
N PHE A 15 -0.09 -14.72 9.50
CA PHE A 15 -0.67 -14.28 10.77
C PHE A 15 -0.37 -15.34 11.84
N CYS A 16 0.91 -15.56 12.14
CA CYS A 16 1.34 -16.48 13.19
C CYS A 16 1.55 -15.78 14.57
N CYS A 17 0.98 -14.58 14.75
CA CYS A 17 0.81 -13.96 16.07
C CYS A 17 -0.67 -13.79 16.48
N PHE A 18 -1.62 -14.39 15.74
CA PHE A 18 -3.04 -14.41 16.10
C PHE A 18 -3.74 -15.77 15.89
N ARG A 19 -2.99 -16.88 15.82
CA ARG A 19 -3.59 -18.23 15.75
C ARG A 19 -2.73 -19.32 16.38
N SER A 20 -2.64 -19.32 17.72
CA SER A 20 -2.49 -20.55 18.49
C SER A 20 -3.89 -20.96 18.95
N SER A 21 -4.47 -21.94 18.27
CA SER A 21 -5.65 -22.67 18.72
C SER A 21 -5.23 -23.80 19.66
N GLU A 22 -4.71 -23.44 20.83
CA GLU A 22 -4.77 -24.25 22.05
C GLU A 22 -4.88 -23.25 23.20
N HIS A 23 -6.09 -23.13 23.75
CA HIS A 23 -6.27 -22.48 25.04
C HIS A 23 -5.43 -23.25 26.07
N PRO A 24 -4.75 -22.60 27.04
CA PRO A 24 -4.35 -23.34 28.23
C PRO A 24 -5.62 -23.94 28.81
N GLU A 25 -5.70 -25.28 28.84
CA GLU A 25 -6.71 -25.95 29.65
C GLU A 25 -6.51 -25.45 31.08
N ILE A 26 -7.39 -24.55 31.52
CA ILE A 26 -7.58 -24.33 32.94
C ILE A 26 -8.26 -25.60 33.43
N THR A 27 -7.44 -26.60 33.80
CA THR A 27 -7.90 -27.77 34.52
C THR A 27 -8.34 -27.27 35.90
N TYR A 28 -9.61 -26.90 36.02
CA TYR A 28 -10.25 -26.80 37.33
C TYR A 28 -10.30 -28.22 37.90
N ARG A 29 -9.24 -28.62 38.61
CA ARG A 29 -9.40 -29.60 39.67
C ARG A 29 -10.28 -28.94 40.71
N LEU A 30 -11.56 -29.30 40.71
CA LEU A 30 -12.45 -29.12 41.86
C LEU A 30 -11.76 -29.76 43.06
N ARG A 31 -11.08 -28.93 43.86
CA ARG A 31 -10.71 -29.30 45.22
C ARG A 31 -12.02 -29.22 46.00
N ASN A 32 -12.53 -30.39 46.38
CA ASN A 32 -13.88 -30.61 46.87
C ASN A 32 -14.14 -30.05 48.28
N ASP A 33 -13.46 -28.97 48.69
CA ASP A 33 -13.53 -28.42 50.05
C ASP A 33 -13.42 -26.90 50.02
N SER A 34 -14.53 -26.22 49.74
CA SER A 34 -14.87 -24.90 50.32
C SER A 34 -16.23 -24.43 49.81
N ASN A 35 -17.16 -24.20 50.73
CA ASN A 35 -18.49 -23.62 50.50
C ASN A 35 -18.40 -22.18 49.94
N PHE A 36 -18.18 -22.03 48.63
CA PHE A 36 -18.48 -20.78 47.91
C PHE A 36 -19.72 -20.99 47.06
N ALA A 37 -20.88 -20.65 47.63
CA ALA A 37 -22.10 -20.51 46.86
C ALA A 37 -21.92 -19.33 45.89
N LEU A 38 -21.83 -19.62 44.59
CA LEU A 38 -22.04 -18.61 43.55
C LEU A 38 -23.44 -18.03 43.75
N GLN A 39 -23.51 -16.78 44.19
CA GLN A 39 -24.76 -16.08 44.40
C GLN A 39 -25.45 -15.90 43.05
N SER A 40 -26.50 -16.68 42.81
CA SER A 40 -27.39 -16.49 41.67
C SER A 40 -28.05 -15.12 41.80
N MET A 41 -27.62 -14.14 41.01
CA MET A 41 -28.39 -12.91 40.88
C MET A 41 -29.65 -13.24 40.08
N GLU A 42 -30.79 -13.26 40.76
CA GLU A 42 -32.10 -13.28 40.10
C GLU A 42 -32.24 -12.01 39.23
N PRO A 43 -32.57 -12.13 37.94
CA PRO A 43 -32.86 -10.96 37.12
C PRO A 43 -34.12 -10.28 37.66
N ALA A 44 -34.00 -8.99 38.00
CA ALA A 44 -35.06 -8.20 38.64
C ALA A 44 -36.30 -7.93 37.76
N LEU A 45 -36.37 -8.50 36.56
CA LEU A 45 -37.48 -8.38 35.61
C LEU A 45 -37.71 -9.74 34.92
N PRO A 46 -38.97 -10.16 34.71
CA PRO A 46 -39.28 -11.42 34.05
C PRO A 46 -38.71 -11.44 32.63
N VAL A 47 -38.18 -12.60 32.22
CA VAL A 47 -37.66 -12.80 30.86
C VAL A 47 -38.79 -12.53 29.86
N PRO A 48 -38.62 -11.60 28.90
CA PRO A 48 -39.64 -11.34 27.88
C PRO A 48 -39.85 -12.56 26.96
N PRO A 49 -40.95 -12.60 26.19
CA PRO A 49 -41.16 -13.61 25.17
C PRO A 49 -39.93 -13.77 24.27
N VAL A 50 -39.62 -15.00 23.84
CA VAL A 50 -38.38 -15.32 23.09
C VAL A 50 -38.23 -14.45 21.84
N GLU A 51 -39.34 -14.15 21.15
CA GLU A 51 -39.38 -13.30 19.96
C GLU A 51 -39.01 -11.83 20.25
N GLU A 52 -39.47 -11.29 21.38
CA GLU A 52 -39.18 -9.92 21.82
C GLU A 52 -37.75 -9.83 22.38
N LEU A 53 -37.32 -10.85 23.13
CA LEU A 53 -35.95 -10.97 23.61
C LEU A 53 -34.95 -11.06 22.46
N ASP A 54 -35.24 -11.86 21.43
CA ASP A 54 -34.38 -11.97 20.26
C ASP A 54 -34.33 -10.66 19.47
N ALA A 55 -35.46 -9.93 19.32
CA ALA A 55 -35.46 -8.61 18.70
C ALA A 55 -34.61 -7.57 19.48
N MET A 56 -34.75 -7.52 20.81
CA MET A 56 -33.95 -6.65 21.69
C MET A 56 -32.47 -7.05 21.71
N PHE A 57 -32.19 -8.34 21.59
CA PHE A 57 -30.83 -8.87 21.53
C PHE A 57 -30.18 -8.65 20.16
N VAL A 58 -30.96 -8.57 19.08
CA VAL A 58 -30.46 -8.15 17.75
C VAL A 58 -29.89 -6.75 17.82
N GLU A 59 -30.63 -5.78 18.35
CA GLU A 59 -30.13 -4.41 18.51
C GLU A 59 -28.83 -4.38 19.34
N LEU A 60 -28.78 -5.17 20.42
CA LEU A 60 -27.60 -5.25 21.29
C LEU A 60 -26.37 -5.84 20.57
N VAL A 61 -26.58 -6.84 19.72
CA VAL A 61 -25.52 -7.51 18.97
C VAL A 61 -25.04 -6.63 17.82
N ASP A 62 -25.94 -5.92 17.15
CA ASP A 62 -25.61 -4.96 16.11
C ASP A 62 -24.80 -3.78 16.68
N GLU A 63 -25.10 -3.34 17.91
CA GLU A 63 -24.28 -2.34 18.63
C GLU A 63 -22.84 -2.78 18.91
N LEU A 64 -22.54 -4.09 18.90
CA LEU A 64 -21.22 -4.64 19.24
C LEU A 64 -20.29 -4.80 18.02
N ASP A 65 -20.78 -4.57 16.79
CA ASP A 65 -20.00 -4.62 15.53
C ASP A 65 -19.11 -5.88 15.42
N LEU A 66 -19.69 -7.03 15.76
CA LEU A 66 -19.00 -8.32 15.80
C LEU A 66 -18.88 -8.94 14.39
N SER A 67 -17.85 -9.76 14.18
CA SER A 67 -17.77 -10.55 12.94
C SER A 67 -18.88 -11.59 12.87
N GLU A 68 -19.26 -12.01 11.65
CA GLU A 68 -20.39 -12.91 11.40
C GLU A 68 -20.34 -14.20 12.25
N LYS A 69 -19.15 -14.79 12.40
CA LYS A 69 -18.93 -15.97 13.25
C LYS A 69 -19.21 -15.71 14.74
N HIS A 70 -18.80 -14.54 15.26
CA HIS A 70 -19.05 -14.18 16.66
C HIS A 70 -20.51 -13.78 16.88
N ARG A 71 -21.14 -13.15 15.87
CA ARG A 71 -22.56 -12.84 15.84
C ARG A 71 -23.41 -14.12 15.97
N GLU A 72 -23.11 -15.14 15.17
CA GLU A 72 -23.77 -16.46 15.26
C GLU A 72 -23.60 -17.10 16.64
N ALA A 73 -22.39 -17.02 17.21
CA ALA A 73 -22.13 -17.53 18.56
C ALA A 73 -22.95 -16.81 19.64
N MET A 74 -23.18 -15.50 19.49
CA MET A 74 -24.03 -14.72 20.40
C MET A 74 -25.51 -15.13 20.29
N PHE A 75 -26.02 -15.37 19.09
CA PHE A 75 -27.40 -15.82 18.90
C PHE A 75 -27.66 -17.27 19.32
N ALA A 76 -26.61 -18.10 19.37
CA ALA A 76 -26.66 -19.48 19.86
C ALA A 76 -26.73 -19.62 21.40
N LEU A 77 -26.65 -18.51 22.15
CA LEU A 77 -26.77 -18.50 23.62
C LEU A 77 -28.20 -18.81 24.09
N SER A 78 -28.34 -19.40 25.28
CA SER A 78 -29.66 -19.63 25.89
C SER A 78 -30.36 -18.31 26.22
N ALA A 79 -31.70 -18.33 26.27
CA ALA A 79 -32.51 -17.15 26.55
C ALA A 79 -32.16 -16.50 27.89
N GLU A 80 -31.83 -17.27 28.93
CA GLU A 80 -31.42 -16.71 30.23
C GLU A 80 -30.11 -15.94 30.12
N LYS A 81 -29.15 -16.45 29.34
CA LYS A 81 -27.86 -15.78 29.13
C LYS A 81 -28.02 -14.52 28.28
N LYS A 82 -28.84 -14.55 27.23
CA LYS A 82 -29.17 -13.35 26.43
C LYS A 82 -29.79 -12.26 27.31
N TRP A 83 -30.72 -12.63 28.18
CA TRP A 83 -31.37 -11.70 29.09
C TRP A 83 -30.42 -11.13 30.15
N GLN A 84 -29.54 -11.96 30.71
CA GLN A 84 -28.50 -11.51 31.65
C GLN A 84 -27.55 -10.50 31.01
N ILE A 85 -27.07 -10.77 29.79
CA ILE A 85 -26.20 -9.85 29.04
C ILE A 85 -26.92 -8.52 28.77
N TYR A 86 -28.19 -8.59 28.35
CA TYR A 86 -29.00 -7.39 28.10
C TYR A 86 -29.19 -6.55 29.38
N CYS A 87 -29.55 -7.18 30.50
CA CYS A 87 -29.76 -6.50 31.78
C CYS A 87 -28.47 -5.91 32.35
N SER A 88 -27.34 -6.60 32.21
CA SER A 88 -26.02 -6.11 32.60
C SER A 88 -25.67 -4.84 31.83
N LYS A 89 -25.85 -4.83 30.51
CA LYS A 89 -25.54 -3.67 29.67
C LYS A 89 -26.50 -2.49 29.89
N LYS A 90 -27.77 -2.74 30.24
CA LYS A 90 -28.73 -1.68 30.60
C LYS A 90 -28.44 -1.02 31.95
N LYS A 91 -27.84 -1.74 32.92
CA LYS A 91 -27.42 -1.16 34.21
C LYS A 91 -26.18 -0.26 34.09
N ASP A 92 -25.29 -0.53 33.15
CA ASP A 92 -24.12 0.33 32.86
C ASP A 92 -24.48 1.68 32.20
N HIS A 93 -25.77 1.91 31.90
CA HIS A 93 -26.31 3.12 31.26
C HIS A 93 -26.70 4.25 32.23
N GLU A 94 -26.14 4.32 33.45
CA GLU A 94 -26.37 5.49 34.31
C GLU A 94 -25.74 6.77 33.71
N GLU A 95 -26.59 7.77 33.49
CA GLU A 95 -26.39 8.92 32.60
C GLU A 95 -25.57 10.06 33.26
N GLY A 96 -24.24 10.01 33.10
CA GLY A 96 -23.36 11.17 33.34
C GLY A 96 -23.02 11.94 32.04
N ALA A 97 -22.50 13.17 32.15
CA ALA A 97 -22.07 13.99 31.00
C ALA A 97 -21.02 13.29 30.11
N THR A 98 -20.21 12.39 30.68
CA THR A 98 -19.23 11.52 29.99
C THR A 98 -19.88 10.44 29.11
N SER A 99 -21.19 10.32 29.12
CA SER A 99 -21.93 9.45 28.19
C SER A 99 -22.23 10.12 26.85
N TRP A 100 -21.95 11.43 26.72
CA TRP A 100 -22.24 12.21 25.51
C TRP A 100 -20.94 12.63 24.79
N PRO A 101 -20.82 12.37 23.47
CA PRO A 101 -19.66 12.79 22.68
C PRO A 101 -19.39 14.29 22.71
N GLU A 102 -20.45 15.10 22.76
CA GLU A 102 -20.42 16.57 22.79
C GLU A 102 -19.50 17.10 23.90
N PHE A 103 -19.60 16.51 25.11
CA PHE A 103 -18.75 16.87 26.24
C PHE A 103 -17.26 16.75 25.89
N TYR A 104 -16.87 15.64 25.26
CA TYR A 104 -15.46 15.42 24.91
C TYR A 104 -15.00 16.30 23.75
N ILE A 105 -15.86 16.58 22.79
CA ILE A 105 -15.55 17.46 21.65
C ILE A 105 -15.31 18.89 22.14
N ASP A 106 -16.16 19.39 23.03
CA ASP A 106 -16.00 20.72 23.63
C ASP A 106 -14.69 20.81 24.42
N GLN A 107 -14.34 19.76 25.19
CA GLN A 107 -13.07 19.69 25.88
C GLN A 107 -11.89 19.68 24.90
N LEU A 108 -11.90 18.82 23.88
CA LEU A 108 -10.83 18.79 22.87
C LEU A 108 -10.61 20.16 22.22
N ASN A 109 -11.69 20.85 21.85
CA ASN A 109 -11.62 22.19 21.26
C ASN A 109 -11.09 23.23 22.24
N SER A 110 -11.55 23.21 23.50
CA SER A 110 -11.01 24.08 24.55
C SER A 110 -9.52 23.83 24.78
N LEU A 111 -9.10 22.57 24.77
CA LEU A 111 -7.71 22.17 24.98
C LEU A 111 -6.81 22.51 23.80
N ALA A 112 -7.31 22.45 22.57
CA ALA A 112 -6.58 22.84 21.37
C ALA A 112 -6.49 24.38 21.21
N ALA A 113 -7.51 25.12 21.65
CA ALA A 113 -7.55 26.59 21.56
C ALA A 113 -6.64 27.29 22.59
N ARG A 114 -6.36 26.64 23.74
CA ARG A 114 -5.41 27.15 24.74
C ARG A 114 -3.99 26.99 24.23
N ARG A 115 -3.56 27.93 23.39
CA ARG A 115 -2.15 28.08 22.99
C ARG A 115 -1.36 28.50 24.22
N THR A 116 -0.57 27.57 24.76
CA THR A 116 0.15 27.65 26.03
C THR A 116 1.11 28.86 26.06
N LEU A 117 0.64 30.03 26.49
CA LEU A 117 1.47 31.23 26.72
C LEU A 117 2.12 31.24 28.12
N PHE A 118 1.78 30.28 28.97
CA PHE A 118 2.33 30.09 30.32
C PHE A 118 2.59 28.61 30.56
N ALA A 119 3.73 28.27 31.19
CA ALA A 119 4.02 26.91 31.63
C ALA A 119 2.85 26.37 32.46
N MET A 120 2.30 25.22 32.06
CA MET A 120 1.14 24.65 32.73
C MET A 120 1.55 24.03 34.07
N ASP A 121 0.70 24.18 35.08
CA ASP A 121 0.86 23.42 36.31
C ASP A 121 0.60 21.93 36.02
N LYS A 122 1.41 21.04 36.63
CA LYS A 122 1.34 19.58 36.38
C LYS A 122 -0.05 19.00 36.70
N GLU A 123 -0.78 19.60 37.63
CA GLU A 123 -2.14 19.17 37.99
C GLU A 123 -3.13 19.37 36.84
N ASP A 124 -3.00 20.48 36.09
CA ASP A 124 -3.83 20.76 34.91
C ASP A 124 -3.53 19.77 33.77
N GLU A 125 -2.26 19.41 33.57
CA GLU A 125 -1.86 18.42 32.56
C GLU A 125 -2.42 17.02 32.88
N ASP A 126 -2.39 16.62 34.14
CA ASP A 126 -2.94 15.34 34.59
C ASP A 126 -4.46 15.27 34.42
N GLU A 127 -5.19 16.35 34.70
CA GLU A 127 -6.64 16.41 34.48
C GLU A 127 -7.02 16.38 33.00
N ARG A 128 -6.25 17.08 32.16
CA ARG A 128 -6.38 17.01 30.69
C ARG A 128 -6.15 15.59 30.16
N ASN A 129 -5.09 14.95 30.62
CA ASN A 129 -4.77 13.58 30.22
C ASN A 129 -5.88 12.60 30.65
N LYS A 130 -6.40 12.72 31.88
CA LYS A 130 -7.54 11.91 32.34
C LYS A 130 -8.78 12.08 31.46
N THR A 131 -9.06 13.31 31.02
CA THR A 131 -10.21 13.60 30.15
C THR A 131 -10.07 12.90 28.79
N ILE A 132 -8.90 12.98 28.17
CA ILE A 132 -8.64 12.36 26.86
C ILE A 132 -8.55 10.83 26.99
N GLU A 133 -7.99 10.32 28.08
CA GLU A 133 -7.96 8.88 28.38
C GLU A 133 -9.38 8.33 28.62
N SER A 134 -10.26 9.13 29.23
CA SER A 134 -11.69 8.82 29.35
C SER A 134 -12.37 8.76 27.98
N LEU A 135 -12.08 9.71 27.07
CA LEU A 135 -12.56 9.64 25.68
C LEU A 135 -12.07 8.38 24.96
N LYS A 136 -10.79 8.05 25.07
CA LYS A 136 -10.22 6.83 24.49
C LYS A 136 -10.98 5.59 24.96
N THR A 137 -11.27 5.53 26.26
CA THR A 137 -12.03 4.44 26.85
C THR A 137 -13.47 4.44 26.33
N ALA A 138 -14.12 5.59 26.30
CA ALA A 138 -15.50 5.73 25.81
C ALA A 138 -15.64 5.29 24.34
N LEU A 139 -14.73 5.70 23.45
CA LEU A 139 -14.72 5.26 22.04
C LEU A 139 -14.55 3.74 21.86
N ARG A 140 -13.99 3.05 22.87
CA ARG A 140 -13.79 1.60 22.85
C ARG A 140 -14.94 0.83 23.50
N THR A 141 -15.53 1.36 24.57
CA THR A 141 -16.46 0.60 25.42
C THR A 141 -17.90 1.06 25.35
N LYS A 142 -18.17 2.31 24.95
CA LYS A 142 -19.55 2.80 24.79
C LYS A 142 -20.20 2.19 23.53
N PRO A 143 -21.54 2.12 23.47
CA PRO A 143 -22.22 1.51 22.34
C PRO A 143 -21.99 2.26 21.03
N MET A 144 -22.21 1.59 19.89
CA MET A 144 -21.96 2.14 18.55
C MET A 144 -22.62 3.50 18.29
N ARG A 145 -23.78 3.77 18.90
CA ARG A 145 -24.45 5.09 18.83
C ARG A 145 -23.56 6.25 19.31
N PHE A 146 -22.74 6.03 20.34
CA PHE A 146 -21.78 7.03 20.82
C PHE A 146 -20.74 7.33 19.75
N VAL A 147 -20.18 6.28 19.14
CA VAL A 147 -19.15 6.40 18.09
C VAL A 147 -19.71 7.09 16.85
N THR A 148 -20.90 6.68 16.41
CA THR A 148 -21.57 7.27 15.25
C THR A 148 -21.85 8.75 15.50
N ARG A 149 -22.40 9.08 16.67
CA ARG A 149 -22.65 10.47 17.06
C ARG A 149 -21.36 11.29 17.17
N PHE A 150 -20.26 10.72 17.68
CA PHE A 150 -18.96 11.38 17.71
C PHE A 150 -18.42 11.68 16.29
N ILE A 151 -18.62 10.76 15.35
CA ILE A 151 -18.27 10.94 13.94
C ILE A 151 -19.13 12.05 13.31
N ASP A 152 -20.45 11.99 13.49
CA ASP A 152 -21.40 12.96 12.94
C ASP A 152 -21.15 14.40 13.40
N LEU A 153 -20.51 14.55 14.57
CA LEU A 153 -20.13 15.84 15.15
C LEU A 153 -18.67 16.25 14.82
N ASP A 154 -18.07 15.68 13.78
CA ASP A 154 -16.69 15.97 13.36
C ASP A 154 -15.64 15.73 14.46
N GLY A 155 -15.90 14.80 15.37
CA GLY A 155 -15.01 14.50 16.49
C GLY A 155 -13.62 14.03 16.06
N LEU A 156 -13.53 13.29 14.94
CA LEU A 156 -12.23 12.92 14.35
C LEU A 156 -11.45 14.17 13.93
N THR A 157 -12.10 15.12 13.25
CA THR A 157 -11.48 16.37 12.81
C THR A 157 -10.96 17.18 14.00
N CYS A 158 -11.69 17.18 15.12
CA CYS A 158 -11.23 17.82 16.36
C CYS A 158 -9.94 17.17 16.90
N ILE A 159 -9.87 15.84 16.94
CA ILE A 159 -8.64 15.10 17.33
C ILE A 159 -7.48 15.44 16.39
N LEU A 160 -7.71 15.41 15.07
CA LEU A 160 -6.67 15.69 14.07
C LEU A 160 -6.15 17.13 14.18
N ASN A 161 -7.03 18.10 14.41
CA ASN A 161 -6.65 19.50 14.60
C ASN A 161 -5.83 19.68 15.88
N PHE A 162 -6.19 18.99 16.97
CA PHE A 162 -5.37 18.98 18.18
C PHE A 162 -3.97 18.45 17.85
N LEU A 163 -3.85 17.26 17.24
CA LEU A 163 -2.56 16.67 16.87
C LEU A 163 -1.68 17.62 16.03
N LYS A 164 -2.28 18.37 15.10
CA LYS A 164 -1.55 19.36 14.26
C LYS A 164 -1.07 20.59 15.03
N CYS A 165 -1.70 20.94 16.15
CA CYS A 165 -1.46 22.20 16.87
C CYS A 165 -0.75 22.01 18.22
N MET A 166 -0.26 20.80 18.52
CA MET A 166 0.48 20.54 19.76
C MET A 166 1.79 21.33 19.81
N ASP A 167 2.11 21.86 20.98
CA ASP A 167 3.45 22.31 21.31
C ASP A 167 4.36 21.12 21.63
N TYR A 168 5.66 21.39 21.82
CA TYR A 168 6.64 20.34 22.08
C TYR A 168 6.35 19.58 23.40
N GLU A 169 5.88 20.27 24.44
CA GLU A 169 5.58 19.66 25.73
C GLU A 169 4.43 18.66 25.62
N ILE A 170 3.31 19.07 25.00
CA ILE A 170 2.16 18.18 24.79
C ILE A 170 2.53 17.06 23.81
N ALA A 171 3.30 17.34 22.75
CA ALA A 171 3.73 16.32 21.79
C ALA A 171 4.54 15.19 22.45
N GLU A 172 5.32 15.49 23.49
CA GLU A 172 6.09 14.49 24.25
C GLU A 172 5.31 13.86 25.42
N SER A 173 4.16 14.45 25.79
CA SER A 173 3.34 14.02 26.92
C SER A 173 2.51 12.75 26.65
N GLN A 174 1.84 12.25 27.69
CA GLN A 174 0.85 11.18 27.56
C GLN A 174 -0.41 11.59 26.80
N ILE A 175 -0.73 12.90 26.74
CA ILE A 175 -1.90 13.41 26.01
C ILE A 175 -1.80 13.01 24.54
N HIS A 176 -0.64 13.17 23.91
CA HIS A 176 -0.40 12.76 22.53
C HIS A 176 -0.64 11.24 22.34
N THR A 177 -0.14 10.41 23.27
CA THR A 177 -0.38 8.96 23.24
C THR A 177 -1.87 8.63 23.35
N SER A 178 -2.60 9.33 24.22
CA SER A 178 -4.04 9.14 24.42
C SER A 178 -4.87 9.58 23.21
N LEU A 179 -4.47 10.66 22.52
CA LEU A 179 -5.09 11.11 21.26
C LEU A 179 -4.93 10.07 20.14
N ILE A 180 -3.72 9.53 19.96
CA ILE A 180 -3.50 8.41 19.02
C ILE A 180 -4.29 7.17 19.44
N GLY A 181 -4.38 6.92 20.75
CA GLY A 181 -5.23 5.88 21.30
C GLY A 181 -6.72 6.04 20.96
N CYS A 182 -7.24 7.28 20.95
CA CYS A 182 -8.62 7.56 20.53
C CYS A 182 -8.85 7.18 19.07
N ILE A 183 -7.91 7.54 18.18
CA ILE A 183 -7.96 7.14 16.76
C ILE A 183 -7.91 5.62 16.64
N LYS A 184 -7.01 4.95 17.38
CA LYS A 184 -6.93 3.49 17.39
C LYS A 184 -8.24 2.84 17.83
N ALA A 185 -8.89 3.37 18.87
CA ALA A 185 -10.20 2.90 19.32
C ALA A 185 -11.27 3.11 18.25
N LEU A 186 -11.28 4.26 17.57
CA LEU A 186 -12.19 4.56 16.47
C LEU A 186 -11.99 3.60 15.28
N MET A 187 -10.77 3.17 15.01
CA MET A 187 -10.48 2.24 13.90
C MET A 187 -10.84 0.78 14.20
N ASN A 188 -11.06 0.42 15.47
CA ASN A 188 -11.47 -0.92 15.85
C ASN A 188 -12.92 -1.24 15.45
N ASN A 189 -13.71 -0.22 15.10
CA ASN A 189 -15.06 -0.38 14.57
C ASN A 189 -15.11 -0.11 13.05
N SER A 190 -16.05 -0.73 12.36
CA SER A 190 -16.20 -0.69 10.91
C SER A 190 -16.51 0.71 10.39
N GLN A 191 -17.44 1.43 11.03
CA GLN A 191 -17.85 2.79 10.68
C GLN A 191 -16.71 3.81 10.90
N GLY A 192 -16.07 3.80 12.07
CA GLY A 192 -14.95 4.67 12.39
C GLY A 192 -13.72 4.38 11.55
N ARG A 193 -13.43 3.11 11.23
CA ARG A 193 -12.39 2.75 10.26
C ARG A 193 -12.68 3.33 8.88
N ALA A 194 -13.91 3.18 8.38
CA ALA A 194 -14.31 3.75 7.09
C ALA A 194 -14.18 5.29 7.11
N HIS A 195 -14.61 5.95 8.18
CA HIS A 195 -14.53 7.40 8.33
C HIS A 195 -13.07 7.91 8.39
N VAL A 196 -12.22 7.26 9.19
CA VAL A 196 -10.79 7.57 9.27
C VAL A 196 -10.14 7.40 7.90
N LEU A 197 -10.42 6.32 7.18
CA LEU A 197 -9.88 6.10 5.85
C LEU A 197 -10.47 7.05 4.79
N ALA A 198 -11.69 7.55 4.95
CA ALA A 198 -12.29 8.51 4.02
C ALA A 198 -11.70 9.91 4.16
N HIS A 199 -11.34 10.31 5.38
CA HIS A 199 -10.74 11.62 5.65
C HIS A 199 -9.39 11.79 4.93
N SER A 200 -9.21 12.90 4.21
CA SER A 200 -8.06 13.12 3.30
C SER A 200 -6.71 13.20 4.02
N GLU A 201 -6.68 13.84 5.19
CA GLU A 201 -5.42 14.09 5.92
C GLU A 201 -5.20 13.17 7.13
N SER A 202 -6.12 12.27 7.46
CA SER A 202 -6.08 11.52 8.72
C SER A 202 -4.80 10.71 8.88
N ILE A 203 -4.46 9.90 7.87
CA ILE A 203 -3.26 9.05 7.87
C ILE A 203 -1.99 9.91 7.83
N ASN A 204 -2.01 11.05 7.13
CA ASN A 204 -0.89 11.99 7.08
C ASN A 204 -0.58 12.58 8.45
N VAL A 205 -1.61 12.99 9.20
CA VAL A 205 -1.47 13.54 10.56
C VAL A 205 -1.02 12.45 11.54
N ILE A 206 -1.57 11.23 11.43
CA ILE A 206 -1.12 10.09 12.23
C ILE A 206 0.37 9.81 11.98
N ALA A 207 0.84 9.90 10.74
CA ALA A 207 2.25 9.71 10.42
C ALA A 207 3.15 10.83 11.00
N GLN A 208 2.69 12.08 11.06
CA GLN A 208 3.43 13.20 11.70
C GLN A 208 3.79 12.90 13.15
N SER A 209 2.93 12.15 13.86
CA SER A 209 3.16 11.72 15.23
C SER A 209 4.37 10.79 15.42
N LEU A 210 5.01 10.29 14.34
CA LEU A 210 6.30 9.59 14.43
C LEU A 210 7.46 10.51 14.83
N ALA A 211 7.31 11.84 14.72
CA ALA A 211 8.37 12.80 15.03
C ALA A 211 8.64 12.99 16.54
N THR A 212 7.73 12.53 17.41
CA THR A 212 7.92 12.57 18.88
C THR A 212 9.08 11.68 19.33
N GLU A 213 9.60 11.86 20.55
CA GLU A 213 10.52 10.92 21.20
C GLU A 213 9.79 9.91 22.11
N ASN A 214 8.47 10.04 22.27
CA ASN A 214 7.66 9.13 23.07
C ASN A 214 7.43 7.78 22.35
N ILE A 215 8.08 6.75 22.90
CA ILE A 215 8.09 5.38 22.37
C ILE A 215 6.69 4.77 22.28
N LYS A 216 5.83 5.02 23.28
CA LYS A 216 4.45 4.48 23.29
C LYS A 216 3.61 5.08 22.17
N THR A 217 3.78 6.38 21.90
CA THR A 217 3.11 7.05 20.77
C THR A 217 3.58 6.45 19.45
N LYS A 218 4.90 6.31 19.23
CA LYS A 218 5.45 5.69 18.01
C LYS A 218 4.92 4.29 17.77
N VAL A 219 4.90 3.44 18.81
CA VAL A 219 4.35 2.07 18.72
C VAL A 219 2.88 2.12 18.29
N ALA A 220 2.06 2.94 18.92
CA ALA A 220 0.64 3.04 18.59
C ALA A 220 0.41 3.54 17.15
N VAL A 221 1.21 4.50 16.68
CA VAL A 221 1.16 4.98 15.28
C VAL A 221 1.52 3.86 14.30
N LEU A 222 2.60 3.12 14.56
CA LEU A 222 3.04 2.03 13.68
C LEU A 222 2.04 0.87 13.64
N GLU A 223 1.40 0.55 14.76
CA GLU A 223 0.32 -0.44 14.82
C GLU A 223 -0.89 -0.01 13.98
N ILE A 224 -1.28 1.27 14.05
CA ILE A 224 -2.34 1.81 13.20
C ILE A 224 -1.94 1.71 11.73
N MET A 225 -0.77 2.22 11.35
CA MET A 225 -0.34 2.24 9.95
C MET A 225 -0.16 0.82 9.39
N GLY A 226 0.38 -0.10 10.18
CA GLY A 226 0.47 -1.52 9.84
C GLY A 226 -0.90 -2.15 9.62
N ALA A 227 -1.88 -1.84 10.47
CA ALA A 227 -3.27 -2.28 10.31
C ALA A 227 -3.92 -1.70 9.04
N VAL A 228 -3.66 -0.42 8.73
CA VAL A 228 -4.18 0.24 7.52
C VAL A 228 -3.67 -0.43 6.24
N CYS A 229 -2.42 -0.90 6.22
CA CYS A 229 -1.87 -1.64 5.07
C CYS A 229 -2.69 -2.88 4.68
N LEU A 230 -3.39 -3.50 5.64
CA LEU A 230 -4.20 -4.71 5.41
C LEU A 230 -5.60 -4.40 4.82
N VAL A 231 -6.02 -3.13 4.84
CA VAL A 231 -7.36 -2.73 4.38
C VAL A 231 -7.30 -2.34 2.89
N PRO A 232 -8.32 -2.66 2.07
CA PRO A 232 -8.35 -2.26 0.66
C PRO A 232 -8.12 -0.76 0.46
N GLY A 233 -7.14 -0.42 -0.37
CA GLY A 233 -6.73 0.98 -0.63
C GLY A 233 -5.94 1.65 0.49
N GLY A 234 -5.84 1.06 1.67
CA GLY A 234 -5.11 1.62 2.82
C GLY A 234 -3.60 1.61 2.64
N HIS A 235 -3.04 0.55 2.04
CA HIS A 235 -1.60 0.43 1.78
C HIS A 235 -1.03 1.63 0.99
N LYS A 236 -1.71 2.05 -0.09
CA LYS A 236 -1.30 3.22 -0.87
C LYS A 236 -1.34 4.51 -0.03
N LYS A 237 -2.37 4.68 0.80
CA LYS A 237 -2.49 5.83 1.71
C LYS A 237 -1.37 5.87 2.75
N VAL A 238 -0.90 4.72 3.21
CA VAL A 238 0.25 4.64 4.13
C VAL A 238 1.54 5.11 3.44
N LEU A 239 1.78 4.69 2.19
CA LEU A 239 2.94 5.17 1.42
C LEU A 239 2.86 6.67 1.15
N GLU A 240 1.66 7.19 0.86
CA GLU A 240 1.38 8.63 0.70
C GLU A 240 1.70 9.39 1.99
N ALA A 241 1.26 8.85 3.13
CA ALA A 241 1.51 9.42 4.44
C ALA A 241 3.00 9.41 4.82
N MET A 242 3.75 8.37 4.46
CA MET A 242 5.21 8.35 4.67
C MET A 242 5.93 9.36 3.78
N LEU A 243 5.47 9.57 2.54
CA LEU A 243 6.00 10.63 1.68
C LEU A 243 5.66 12.02 2.21
N HIS A 244 4.46 12.20 2.77
CA HIS A 244 4.09 13.42 3.49
C HIS A 244 5.00 13.62 4.70
N TYR A 245 5.21 12.58 5.51
CA TYR A 245 6.08 12.59 6.67
C TYR A 245 7.52 12.98 6.32
N GLN A 246 8.04 12.48 5.19
CA GLN A 246 9.34 12.89 4.68
C GLN A 246 9.49 14.41 4.58
N ARG A 247 8.47 15.09 4.01
CA ARG A 247 8.49 16.55 3.86
C ARG A 247 8.34 17.24 5.20
N TYR A 248 7.46 16.73 6.06
CA TYR A 248 7.20 17.27 7.40
C TYR A 248 8.44 17.20 8.30
N ALA A 249 9.06 16.03 8.40
CA ALA A 249 10.26 15.80 9.21
C ALA A 249 11.57 16.27 8.53
N SER A 250 11.47 16.82 7.31
CA SER A 250 12.63 17.25 6.49
C SER A 250 13.65 16.13 6.28
N GLU A 251 13.16 14.90 6.09
CA GLU A 251 13.98 13.72 5.84
C GLU A 251 14.42 13.63 4.38
N ARG A 252 15.60 13.05 4.16
CA ARG A 252 16.10 12.84 2.80
C ARG A 252 15.26 11.80 2.04
N THR A 253 14.73 10.81 2.76
CA THR A 253 13.93 9.69 2.25
C THR A 253 12.86 9.32 3.26
N ARG A 254 11.69 8.87 2.80
CA ARG A 254 10.49 8.67 3.64
C ARG A 254 10.60 7.65 4.78
N PHE A 255 11.60 6.77 4.80
CA PHE A 255 11.79 5.78 5.87
C PHE A 255 13.03 6.04 6.73
N GLN A 256 13.62 7.23 6.65
CA GLN A 256 14.92 7.49 7.29
C GLN A 256 14.81 7.43 8.83
N THR A 257 13.88 8.18 9.43
CA THR A 257 13.72 8.15 10.91
C THR A 257 13.30 6.77 11.39
N LEU A 258 12.49 6.05 10.61
CA LEU A 258 12.06 4.69 10.95
C LEU A 258 13.25 3.74 11.12
N ILE A 259 14.21 3.76 10.19
CA ILE A 259 15.41 2.92 10.28
C ILE A 259 16.38 3.44 11.35
N ASN A 260 16.46 4.76 11.54
CA ASN A 260 17.25 5.32 12.64
C ASN A 260 16.73 4.87 14.01
N ASP A 261 15.41 4.91 14.25
CA ASP A 261 14.79 4.44 15.49
C ASP A 261 14.97 2.93 15.69
N LEU A 262 14.98 2.16 14.58
CA LEU A 262 15.25 0.73 14.61
C LEU A 262 16.67 0.42 15.09
N ASP A 263 17.68 1.14 14.59
CA ASP A 263 19.09 0.97 15.00
C ASP A 263 19.45 1.65 16.33
N ARG A 264 18.69 2.67 16.73
CA ARG A 264 18.99 3.47 17.92
C ARG A 264 19.12 2.57 19.15
N SER A 265 20.29 2.62 19.76
CA SER A 265 20.61 1.89 21.00
C SER A 265 21.04 2.82 22.14
N THR A 266 20.76 4.13 22.00
CA THR A 266 21.12 5.15 22.98
C THR A 266 19.91 5.59 23.80
N GLY A 267 20.14 5.96 25.05
CA GLY A 267 19.10 6.46 25.96
C GLY A 267 17.97 5.45 26.16
N ARG A 268 16.72 5.93 26.10
CA ARG A 268 15.52 5.11 26.35
C ARG A 268 15.29 4.03 25.29
N TYR A 269 15.94 4.11 24.13
CA TYR A 269 15.75 3.18 23.01
C TYR A 269 16.57 1.89 23.11
N ARG A 270 17.53 1.82 24.05
CA ARG A 270 18.46 0.68 24.18
C ARG A 270 17.74 -0.65 24.42
N ASP A 271 16.76 -0.64 25.32
CA ASP A 271 16.08 -1.85 25.80
C ASP A 271 14.62 -1.94 25.31
N GLU A 272 14.20 -1.02 24.43
CA GLU A 272 12.81 -0.90 23.97
C GLU A 272 12.55 -1.76 22.74
N VAL A 273 12.48 -3.07 22.98
CA VAL A 273 12.18 -4.09 21.98
C VAL A 273 10.77 -3.93 21.40
N SER A 274 9.86 -3.30 22.16
CA SER A 274 8.48 -3.03 21.76
C SER A 274 8.41 -2.19 20.46
N LEU A 275 9.17 -1.09 20.41
CA LEU A 275 9.26 -0.23 19.23
C LEU A 275 9.94 -0.93 18.06
N LYS A 276 11.05 -1.62 18.32
CA LYS A 276 11.79 -2.37 17.28
C LYS A 276 10.90 -3.43 16.62
N THR A 277 10.09 -4.11 17.43
CA THR A 277 9.08 -5.08 16.96
C THR A 277 7.98 -4.39 16.15
N ALA A 278 7.45 -3.25 16.61
CA ALA A 278 6.44 -2.50 15.89
C ALA A 278 6.95 -1.99 14.53
N ILE A 279 8.19 -1.49 14.46
CA ILE A 279 8.84 -1.05 13.23
C ILE A 279 8.99 -2.22 12.26
N MET A 280 9.53 -3.36 12.71
CA MET A 280 9.69 -4.54 11.84
C MET A 280 8.35 -5.10 11.38
N SER A 281 7.32 -5.09 12.24
CA SER A 281 5.96 -5.47 11.87
C SER A 281 5.40 -4.54 10.79
N PHE A 282 5.57 -3.22 10.95
CA PHE A 282 5.16 -2.22 9.97
C PHE A 282 5.88 -2.39 8.62
N ILE A 283 7.21 -2.56 8.62
CA ILE A 283 8.00 -2.80 7.39
C ILE A 283 7.49 -4.04 6.65
N ASN A 284 7.26 -5.12 7.38
CA ASN A 284 6.73 -6.37 6.81
C ASN A 284 5.32 -6.18 6.21
N ALA A 285 4.45 -5.42 6.89
CA ALA A 285 3.12 -5.08 6.38
C ALA A 285 3.21 -4.22 5.11
N VAL A 286 4.09 -3.23 5.08
CA VAL A 286 4.31 -2.35 3.91
C VAL A 286 4.87 -3.12 2.71
N LEU A 287 5.74 -4.11 2.93
CA LEU A 287 6.30 -4.92 1.85
C LEU A 287 5.35 -5.99 1.32
N SER A 288 4.55 -6.60 2.20
CA SER A 288 3.79 -7.82 1.87
C SER A 288 2.32 -7.56 1.54
N GLN A 289 1.79 -6.37 1.83
CA GLN A 289 0.39 -6.02 1.61
C GLN A 289 0.21 -5.10 0.39
N GLY A 290 -1.05 -4.83 0.03
CA GLY A 290 -1.41 -3.99 -1.11
C GLY A 290 -0.82 -4.52 -2.42
N ALA A 291 -0.12 -3.65 -3.16
CA ALA A 291 0.54 -4.01 -4.42
C ALA A 291 1.62 -5.09 -4.25
N GLY A 292 2.20 -5.22 -3.04
CA GLY A 292 3.19 -6.24 -2.72
C GLY A 292 2.64 -7.66 -2.75
N VAL A 293 1.32 -7.86 -2.62
CA VAL A 293 0.70 -9.19 -2.70
C VAL A 293 0.84 -9.78 -4.11
N GLU A 294 0.70 -8.95 -5.14
CA GLU A 294 0.59 -9.38 -6.53
C GLU A 294 1.88 -9.16 -7.33
N SER A 295 2.62 -8.10 -7.02
CA SER A 295 3.77 -7.66 -7.83
C SER A 295 5.10 -7.89 -7.13
N LEU A 296 5.88 -8.85 -7.66
CA LEU A 296 7.28 -9.05 -7.27
C LEU A 296 8.10 -7.76 -7.47
N ASP A 297 7.92 -7.10 -8.62
CA ASP A 297 8.69 -5.91 -8.98
C ASP A 297 8.45 -4.76 -7.98
N PHE A 298 7.21 -4.63 -7.50
CA PHE A 298 6.88 -3.67 -6.44
C PHE A 298 7.55 -4.03 -5.11
N ARG A 299 7.54 -5.32 -4.70
CA ARG A 299 8.25 -5.77 -3.48
C ARG A 299 9.74 -5.52 -3.56
N LEU A 300 10.37 -5.82 -4.71
CA LEU A 300 11.79 -5.57 -4.94
C LEU A 300 12.13 -4.07 -4.88
N HIS A 301 11.34 -3.23 -5.54
CA HIS A 301 11.47 -1.76 -5.51
C HIS A 301 11.46 -1.21 -4.08
N LEU A 302 10.41 -1.56 -3.32
CA LEU A 302 10.25 -1.03 -1.97
C LEU A 302 11.27 -1.60 -0.98
N ARG A 303 11.64 -2.88 -1.12
CA ARG A 303 12.69 -3.51 -0.31
C ARG A 303 14.05 -2.88 -0.58
N TYR A 304 14.34 -2.51 -1.84
CA TYR A 304 15.60 -1.84 -2.18
C TYR A 304 15.75 -0.52 -1.43
N GLU A 305 14.66 0.23 -1.19
CA GLU A 305 14.68 1.45 -0.37
C GLU A 305 15.19 1.17 1.06
N PHE A 306 14.68 0.11 1.72
CA PHE A 306 15.13 -0.29 3.05
C PHE A 306 16.57 -0.83 3.06
N LEU A 307 16.98 -1.59 2.04
CA LEU A 307 18.34 -2.08 1.90
C LEU A 307 19.34 -0.93 1.75
N MET A 308 18.98 0.10 0.97
CA MET A 308 19.80 1.30 0.79
C MET A 308 19.91 2.17 2.04
N LEU A 309 18.92 2.09 2.94
CA LEU A 309 18.98 2.69 4.27
C LEU A 309 19.81 1.87 5.27
N GLY A 310 20.32 0.69 4.87
CA GLY A 310 21.20 -0.13 5.70
C GLY A 310 20.46 -1.00 6.70
N ILE A 311 19.23 -1.45 6.40
CA ILE A 311 18.46 -2.30 7.32
C ILE A 311 19.16 -3.63 7.66
N GLN A 312 19.97 -4.20 6.76
CA GLN A 312 20.58 -5.53 6.98
C GLN A 312 21.53 -5.56 8.19
N PRO A 313 22.56 -4.71 8.29
CA PRO A 313 23.38 -4.64 9.51
C PRO A 313 22.57 -4.37 10.79
N VAL A 314 21.49 -3.59 10.69
CA VAL A 314 20.61 -3.30 11.83
C VAL A 314 19.91 -4.58 12.28
N MET A 315 19.35 -5.37 11.35
CA MET A 315 18.71 -6.65 11.67
C MET A 315 19.68 -7.63 12.33
N ASP A 316 20.92 -7.71 11.86
CA ASP A 316 21.92 -8.60 12.45
C ASP A 316 22.17 -8.26 13.94
N LYS A 317 22.27 -6.96 14.25
CA LYS A 317 22.37 -6.45 15.63
C LYS A 317 21.10 -6.70 16.45
N LEU A 318 19.92 -6.61 15.85
CA LEU A 318 18.65 -6.83 16.55
C LEU A 318 18.48 -8.26 17.07
N ARG A 319 19.12 -9.24 16.45
CA ARG A 319 19.10 -10.64 16.90
C ARG A 319 19.75 -10.83 18.27
N GLU A 320 20.59 -9.89 18.72
CA GLU A 320 21.21 -9.92 20.06
C GLU A 320 20.20 -9.67 21.19
N HIS A 321 18.99 -9.18 20.90
CA HIS A 321 17.96 -8.90 21.91
C HIS A 321 17.20 -10.14 22.41
N GLU A 322 17.42 -11.33 21.81
CA GLU A 322 16.82 -12.61 22.21
C GLU A 322 15.28 -12.57 22.38
N ASN A 323 14.59 -11.79 21.53
CA ASN A 323 13.14 -11.63 21.60
C ASN A 323 12.42 -12.43 20.52
N SER A 324 11.73 -13.49 20.93
CA SER A 324 11.02 -14.39 20.01
C SER A 324 10.00 -13.71 19.09
N THR A 325 9.40 -12.58 19.47
CA THR A 325 8.42 -11.89 18.62
C THR A 325 9.13 -11.05 17.57
N LEU A 326 10.19 -10.34 17.95
CA LEU A 326 11.05 -9.61 17.02
C LEU A 326 11.70 -10.59 16.03
N ASP A 327 12.27 -11.68 16.52
CA ASP A 327 12.96 -12.69 15.68
C ASP A 327 12.03 -13.26 14.61
N ARG A 328 10.76 -13.54 14.94
CA ARG A 328 9.76 -13.94 13.95
C ARG A 328 9.59 -12.92 12.82
N HIS A 329 9.61 -11.62 13.14
CA HIS A 329 9.52 -10.57 12.13
C HIS A 329 10.81 -10.42 11.31
N LEU A 330 11.99 -10.62 11.91
CA LEU A 330 13.28 -10.63 11.21
C LEU A 330 13.35 -11.81 10.23
N ASP A 331 13.03 -13.01 10.70
CA ASP A 331 13.02 -14.23 9.91
C ASP A 331 12.01 -14.15 8.77
N PHE A 332 10.84 -13.56 9.02
CA PHE A 332 9.84 -13.35 8.00
C PHE A 332 10.32 -12.40 6.89
N PHE A 333 11.00 -11.30 7.26
CA PHE A 333 11.60 -10.38 6.29
C PHE A 333 12.66 -11.10 5.43
N GLU A 334 13.56 -11.86 6.06
CA GLU A 334 14.62 -12.59 5.37
C GLU A 334 14.07 -13.70 4.47
N MET A 335 13.09 -14.46 4.95
CA MET A 335 12.41 -15.51 4.18
C MET A 335 11.82 -14.91 2.89
N LEU A 336 11.00 -13.86 3.00
CA LEU A 336 10.43 -13.20 1.82
C LEU A 336 11.48 -12.57 0.92
N ARG A 337 12.54 -11.99 1.50
CA ARG A 337 13.65 -11.43 0.71
C ARG A 337 14.33 -12.51 -0.12
N ASN A 338 14.64 -13.66 0.48
CA ASN A 338 15.30 -14.77 -0.20
C ASN A 338 14.40 -15.39 -1.29
N GLU A 339 13.10 -15.51 -1.02
CA GLU A 339 12.12 -15.95 -2.02
C GLU A 339 12.05 -14.99 -3.22
N ASP A 340 11.95 -13.68 -2.96
CA ASP A 340 11.89 -12.64 -4.00
C ASP A 340 13.19 -12.55 -4.80
N GLU A 341 14.36 -12.61 -4.14
CA GLU A 341 15.67 -12.59 -4.81
C GLU A 341 15.87 -13.83 -5.69
N LEU A 342 15.44 -15.01 -5.23
CA LEU A 342 15.48 -16.24 -6.02
C LEU A 342 14.53 -16.18 -7.22
N GLU A 343 13.31 -15.65 -7.03
CA GLU A 343 12.36 -15.47 -8.13
C GLU A 343 12.89 -14.47 -9.17
N PHE A 344 13.51 -13.38 -8.72
CA PHE A 344 14.17 -12.41 -9.59
C PHE A 344 15.35 -13.03 -10.35
N ALA A 345 16.21 -13.78 -9.68
CA ALA A 345 17.38 -14.43 -10.28
C ALA A 345 16.98 -15.48 -11.34
N LYS A 346 15.88 -16.20 -11.13
CA LYS A 346 15.32 -17.14 -12.11
C LYS A 346 14.95 -16.47 -13.44
N ARG A 347 14.61 -15.17 -13.46
CA ARG A 347 14.35 -14.42 -14.71
C ARG A 347 15.59 -14.36 -15.62
N PHE A 348 16.78 -14.56 -15.06
CA PHE A 348 18.07 -14.56 -15.74
C PHE A 348 18.76 -15.94 -15.78
N ASP A 349 18.05 -17.01 -15.43
CA ASP A 349 18.59 -18.38 -15.33
C ASP A 349 19.75 -18.49 -14.32
N LEU A 350 19.69 -17.71 -13.23
CA LEU A 350 20.68 -17.68 -12.16
C LEU A 350 20.05 -18.05 -10.81
N VAL A 351 20.91 -18.43 -9.86
CA VAL A 351 20.50 -18.68 -8.46
C VAL A 351 20.51 -17.40 -7.64
N HIS A 352 21.42 -16.48 -7.95
CA HIS A 352 21.60 -15.21 -7.25
C HIS A 352 22.06 -14.12 -8.20
N ILE A 353 21.63 -12.89 -7.92
CA ILE A 353 22.09 -11.66 -8.59
C ILE A 353 22.58 -10.72 -7.50
N ASP A 354 23.84 -10.31 -7.60
CA ASP A 354 24.43 -9.27 -6.77
C ASP A 354 23.99 -7.89 -7.25
N THR A 355 22.91 -7.40 -6.65
CA THR A 355 22.35 -6.08 -6.88
C THR A 355 23.20 -4.94 -6.28
N LYS A 356 24.30 -5.26 -5.58
CA LYS A 356 25.28 -4.26 -5.09
C LYS A 356 26.38 -3.99 -6.12
N SER A 357 26.57 -4.87 -7.11
CA SER A 357 27.57 -4.72 -8.16
C SER A 357 26.98 -4.11 -9.43
N ALA A 358 27.27 -2.84 -9.67
CA ALA A 358 26.88 -2.16 -10.91
C ALA A 358 27.42 -2.88 -12.16
N THR A 359 28.64 -3.42 -12.09
CA THR A 359 29.24 -4.19 -13.19
C THR A 359 28.45 -5.44 -13.50
N GLN A 360 28.07 -6.22 -12.49
CA GLN A 360 27.31 -7.45 -12.70
C GLN A 360 25.92 -7.15 -13.26
N MET A 361 25.22 -6.16 -12.69
CA MET A 361 23.92 -5.72 -13.20
C MET A 361 24.01 -5.29 -14.67
N PHE A 362 25.03 -4.51 -15.04
CA PHE A 362 25.29 -4.11 -16.41
C PHE A 362 25.53 -5.32 -17.34
N GLU A 363 26.37 -6.27 -16.93
CA GLU A 363 26.68 -7.45 -17.73
C GLU A 363 25.44 -8.31 -17.99
N LEU A 364 24.58 -8.49 -16.98
CA LEU A 364 23.32 -9.22 -17.12
C LEU A 364 22.37 -8.55 -18.09
N ILE A 365 22.17 -7.23 -17.95
CA ILE A 365 21.33 -6.45 -18.86
C ILE A 365 21.88 -6.52 -20.29
N ARG A 366 23.19 -6.29 -20.46
CA ARG A 366 23.86 -6.37 -21.77
C ARG A 366 23.67 -7.75 -22.40
N LYS A 367 23.95 -8.82 -21.66
CA LYS A 367 23.81 -10.22 -22.14
C LYS A 367 22.38 -10.52 -22.60
N ARG A 368 21.36 -10.07 -21.86
CA ARG A 368 19.96 -10.28 -22.22
C ARG A 368 19.53 -9.48 -23.46
N LEU A 369 20.09 -8.30 -23.66
CA LEU A 369 19.69 -7.42 -24.76
C LEU A 369 20.48 -7.62 -26.05
N THR A 370 21.71 -8.17 -26.00
CA THR A 370 22.68 -8.18 -27.14
C THR A 370 22.08 -8.63 -28.49
N HIS A 371 21.15 -9.59 -28.49
CA HIS A 371 20.55 -10.15 -29.71
C HIS A 371 19.09 -9.75 -29.88
N THR A 372 18.68 -8.57 -29.38
CA THR A 372 17.31 -8.05 -29.44
C THR A 372 17.27 -6.70 -30.14
N GLU A 373 16.11 -6.33 -30.68
CA GLU A 373 15.86 -4.99 -31.26
C GLU A 373 15.98 -3.86 -30.22
N SER A 374 15.96 -4.20 -28.92
CA SER A 374 16.16 -3.27 -27.81
C SER A 374 17.63 -2.88 -27.58
N TYR A 375 18.60 -3.61 -28.13
CA TYR A 375 20.03 -3.35 -27.89
C TYR A 375 20.52 -1.96 -28.35
N PRO A 376 20.13 -1.44 -29.53
CA PRO A 376 20.50 -0.09 -29.94
C PRO A 376 19.92 0.97 -29.00
N HIS A 377 18.68 0.77 -28.51
CA HIS A 377 18.07 1.66 -27.53
C HIS A 377 18.83 1.65 -26.19
N PHE A 378 19.23 0.48 -25.69
CA PHE A 378 20.06 0.38 -24.48
C PHE A 378 21.42 1.07 -24.65
N THR A 379 22.08 0.89 -25.80
CA THR A 379 23.35 1.56 -26.10
C THR A 379 23.17 3.08 -26.17
N SER A 380 22.07 3.54 -26.77
CA SER A 380 21.71 4.97 -26.80
C SER A 380 21.49 5.52 -25.39
N ILE A 381 20.78 4.80 -24.52
CA ILE A 381 20.59 5.20 -23.11
C ILE A 381 21.95 5.34 -22.41
N MET A 382 22.84 4.34 -22.54
CA MET A 382 24.19 4.39 -21.94
C MET A 382 25.02 5.55 -22.49
N HIS A 383 24.93 5.85 -23.80
CA HIS A 383 25.58 7.00 -24.40
C HIS A 383 25.12 8.32 -23.79
N HIS A 384 23.81 8.50 -23.59
CA HIS A 384 23.29 9.71 -22.94
C HIS A 384 23.65 9.75 -21.45
N CYS A 385 23.67 8.62 -20.75
CA CYS A 385 24.18 8.52 -19.38
C CYS A 385 25.65 8.99 -19.28
N LEU A 386 26.47 8.78 -20.32
CA LEU A 386 27.86 9.30 -20.41
C LEU A 386 27.94 10.82 -20.66
N GLN A 387 26.87 11.43 -21.18
CA GLN A 387 26.79 12.87 -21.44
C GLN A 387 26.22 13.66 -20.25
N MET A 388 25.63 12.97 -19.27
CA MET A 388 25.03 13.59 -18.09
C MET A 388 26.06 14.47 -17.37
N PRO A 389 25.65 15.63 -16.83
CA PRO A 389 26.57 16.49 -16.11
C PRO A 389 27.26 15.73 -14.97
N TYR A 390 28.58 15.84 -14.86
CA TYR A 390 29.35 15.29 -13.72
C TYR A 390 29.93 16.36 -12.81
N LYS A 391 29.90 17.62 -13.25
CA LYS A 391 30.33 18.76 -12.42
C LYS A 391 29.37 18.86 -11.24
N ARG A 392 29.90 19.14 -10.05
CA ARG A 392 29.15 19.40 -8.81
C ARG A 392 28.36 20.72 -8.90
N SER A 393 27.46 20.82 -9.86
CA SER A 393 26.37 21.78 -9.90
C SER A 393 25.18 21.17 -9.14
N GLY A 394 24.44 21.99 -8.39
CA GLY A 394 23.29 21.50 -7.60
C GLY A 394 22.28 20.71 -8.42
N ASN A 395 22.12 21.04 -9.71
CA ASN A 395 21.13 20.39 -10.57
C ASN A 395 21.55 19.00 -11.06
N THR A 396 22.83 18.63 -10.99
CA THR A 396 23.31 17.34 -11.52
C THR A 396 22.61 16.15 -10.88
N VAL A 397 22.43 16.15 -9.55
CA VAL A 397 21.77 15.05 -8.82
C VAL A 397 20.30 14.90 -9.25
N HIS A 398 19.62 16.02 -9.54
CA HIS A 398 18.21 16.00 -9.94
C HIS A 398 17.99 15.35 -11.31
N HIS A 399 18.95 15.42 -12.24
CA HIS A 399 18.84 14.72 -13.52
C HIS A 399 18.91 13.19 -13.35
N TRP A 400 19.81 12.70 -12.49
CA TRP A 400 19.90 11.28 -12.16
C TRP A 400 18.68 10.79 -11.39
N LEU A 401 18.17 11.61 -10.46
CA LEU A 401 16.94 11.31 -9.74
C LEU A 401 15.73 11.22 -10.68
N LEU A 402 15.65 12.09 -11.69
CA LEU A 402 14.60 12.01 -12.70
C LEU A 402 14.67 10.70 -13.49
N LEU A 403 15.86 10.32 -13.97
CA LEU A 403 16.06 9.06 -14.69
C LEU A 403 15.67 7.85 -13.80
N ASP A 404 16.11 7.84 -12.55
CA ASP A 404 15.74 6.84 -11.55
C ASP A 404 14.22 6.72 -11.40
N ARG A 405 13.51 7.83 -11.22
CA ARG A 405 12.04 7.84 -11.09
C ARG A 405 11.32 7.38 -12.37
N ILE A 406 11.82 7.72 -13.55
CA ILE A 406 11.25 7.26 -14.82
C ILE A 406 11.43 5.74 -14.95
N VAL A 407 12.64 5.22 -14.69
CA VAL A 407 12.92 3.78 -14.76
C VAL A 407 12.07 3.01 -13.75
N GLN A 408 11.94 3.51 -12.52
CA GLN A 408 11.04 2.92 -11.51
C GLN A 408 9.61 2.83 -12.03
N GLN A 409 9.06 3.92 -12.61
CA GLN A 409 7.70 3.92 -13.16
C GLN A 409 7.52 2.94 -14.32
N ILE A 410 8.52 2.80 -15.21
CA ILE A 410 8.50 1.80 -16.29
C ILE A 410 8.40 0.38 -15.72
N VAL A 411 9.02 0.11 -14.58
CA VAL A 411 9.07 -1.22 -13.96
C VAL A 411 7.84 -1.53 -13.10
N ILE A 412 7.35 -0.57 -12.30
CA ILE A 412 6.35 -0.87 -11.25
C ILE A 412 4.90 -0.60 -11.66
N GLN A 413 4.64 0.19 -12.72
CA GLN A 413 3.26 0.48 -13.11
C GLN A 413 2.49 -0.79 -13.48
N ASN A 414 1.25 -0.89 -13.02
CA ASN A 414 0.41 -2.05 -13.32
C ASN A 414 -0.07 -2.04 -14.79
N GLU A 415 -0.76 -3.11 -15.22
CA GLU A 415 -1.29 -3.23 -16.59
C GLU A 415 -2.30 -2.14 -16.99
N LYS A 416 -2.86 -1.41 -16.02
CA LYS A 416 -3.75 -0.26 -16.24
C LYS A 416 -2.97 1.06 -16.34
N GLY A 417 -1.64 1.04 -16.16
CA GLY A 417 -0.77 2.20 -16.11
C GLY A 417 -0.97 3.04 -14.85
N GLN A 418 -1.40 2.42 -13.76
CA GLN A 418 -1.52 3.07 -12.46
C GLN A 418 -0.23 2.83 -11.66
N ASP A 419 0.22 3.88 -10.99
CA ASP A 419 1.34 3.82 -10.06
C ASP A 419 0.90 3.17 -8.73
N PRO A 420 1.43 1.99 -8.38
CA PRO A 420 1.19 1.38 -7.07
C PRO A 420 1.93 2.09 -5.93
N ASP A 421 2.99 2.85 -6.23
CA ASP A 421 3.67 3.74 -5.29
C ASP A 421 3.19 5.19 -5.50
N ILE A 422 3.99 6.17 -5.07
CA ILE A 422 3.83 7.59 -5.36
C ILE A 422 5.09 8.14 -6.00
N SER A 423 4.98 8.50 -7.28
CA SER A 423 5.99 9.29 -7.99
C SER A 423 5.55 10.74 -8.18
N PRO A 424 6.49 11.72 -8.13
CA PRO A 424 6.20 13.11 -8.51
C PRO A 424 5.97 13.30 -10.02
N LEU A 425 6.02 12.23 -10.82
CA LEU A 425 5.74 12.25 -12.25
C LEU A 425 4.22 12.19 -12.52
N GLU A 426 3.54 13.29 -12.24
CA GLU A 426 2.11 13.43 -12.53
C GLU A 426 1.82 13.16 -14.01
N ASN A 427 0.73 12.44 -14.29
CA ASN A 427 0.26 12.09 -15.65
C ASN A 427 1.22 11.24 -16.50
N PHE A 428 2.27 10.65 -15.91
CA PHE A 428 3.14 9.72 -16.61
C PHE A 428 2.52 8.31 -16.65
N ASN A 429 1.82 7.96 -17.73
CA ASN A 429 1.26 6.63 -17.93
C ASN A 429 2.09 5.86 -18.97
N VAL A 430 2.88 4.89 -18.51
CA VAL A 430 3.82 4.14 -19.35
C VAL A 430 3.10 3.41 -20.49
N LYS A 431 1.94 2.82 -20.21
CA LYS A 431 1.14 2.12 -21.23
C LYS A 431 0.69 3.06 -22.35
N ASN A 432 0.24 4.27 -22.02
CA ASN A 432 -0.15 5.28 -23.00
C ASN A 432 1.06 5.74 -23.83
N VAL A 433 2.20 5.98 -23.18
CA VAL A 433 3.44 6.38 -23.84
C VAL A 433 3.92 5.30 -24.81
N VAL A 434 3.96 4.03 -24.37
CA VAL A 434 4.33 2.89 -25.22
C VAL A 434 3.38 2.75 -26.41
N ARG A 435 2.06 2.89 -26.19
CA ARG A 435 1.08 2.85 -27.30
C ARG A 435 1.32 3.95 -28.32
N MET A 436 1.67 5.16 -27.88
CA MET A 436 2.00 6.27 -28.81
C MET A 436 3.24 5.95 -29.64
N LEU A 437 4.28 5.38 -29.03
CA LEU A 437 5.50 4.98 -29.74
C LEU A 437 5.27 3.85 -30.74
N VAL A 438 4.44 2.86 -30.39
CA VAL A 438 4.05 1.77 -31.31
C VAL A 438 3.26 2.32 -32.49
N ASN A 439 2.26 3.18 -32.23
CA ASN A 439 1.48 3.81 -33.30
C ASN A 439 2.35 4.65 -34.24
N GLU A 440 3.34 5.37 -33.72
CA GLU A 440 4.30 6.12 -34.54
C GLU A 440 5.11 5.19 -35.46
N ASN A 441 5.58 4.07 -34.93
CA ASN A 441 6.27 3.05 -35.72
C ASN A 441 5.36 2.39 -36.77
N GLU A 442 4.13 2.06 -36.43
CA GLU A 442 3.16 1.52 -37.39
C GLU A 442 2.92 2.53 -38.52
N VAL A 443 2.65 3.79 -38.19
CA VAL A 443 2.46 4.87 -39.18
C VAL A 443 3.68 5.00 -40.09
N LYS A 444 4.89 4.88 -39.53
CA LYS A 444 6.13 4.91 -40.33
C LYS A 444 6.22 3.71 -41.28
N GLN A 445 5.91 2.49 -40.81
CA GLN A 445 5.88 1.29 -41.64
C GLN A 445 4.84 1.39 -42.77
N TRP A 446 3.62 1.87 -42.47
CA TRP A 446 2.59 2.09 -43.48
C TRP A 446 3.03 3.11 -44.54
N LYS A 447 3.73 4.19 -44.14
CA LYS A 447 4.30 5.17 -45.08
C LYS A 447 5.37 4.56 -45.98
N GLU A 448 6.31 3.82 -45.42
CA GLU A 448 7.38 3.15 -46.19
C GLU A 448 6.80 2.12 -47.18
N GLN A 449 5.81 1.33 -46.75
CA GLN A 449 5.13 0.37 -47.61
C GLN A 449 4.35 1.07 -48.74
N ALA A 450 3.67 2.18 -48.44
CA ALA A 450 2.98 2.97 -49.45
C ALA A 450 3.94 3.59 -50.47
N GLU A 451 5.10 4.09 -50.04
CA GLU A 451 6.15 4.59 -50.95
C GLU A 451 6.70 3.46 -51.84
N LYS A 452 6.93 2.27 -51.28
CA LYS A 452 7.38 1.11 -52.04
C LYS A 452 6.36 0.71 -53.11
N MET A 453 5.07 0.59 -52.75
CA MET A 453 4.02 0.29 -53.72
C MET A 453 3.87 1.37 -54.79
N ARG A 454 4.06 2.65 -54.44
CA ARG A 454 4.07 3.75 -55.44
C ARG A 454 5.23 3.62 -56.43
N LYS A 455 6.43 3.26 -55.96
CA LYS A 455 7.58 3.02 -56.84
C LYS A 455 7.33 1.83 -57.76
N GLU A 456 6.87 0.72 -57.23
CA GLU A 456 6.54 -0.48 -58.02
C GLU A 456 5.43 -0.21 -59.05
N HIS A 457 4.39 0.55 -58.68
CA HIS A 457 3.35 0.98 -59.60
C HIS A 457 3.90 1.85 -60.73
N ASN A 458 4.74 2.83 -60.42
CA ASN A 458 5.36 3.69 -61.43
C ASN A 458 6.26 2.89 -62.39
N GLU A 459 7.02 1.92 -61.89
CA GLU A 459 7.84 1.03 -62.71
C GLU A 459 7.00 0.14 -63.63
N LEU A 460 5.90 -0.43 -63.11
CA LEU A 460 4.97 -1.22 -63.90
C LEU A 460 4.28 -0.37 -64.97
N GLN A 461 3.90 0.86 -64.64
CA GLN A 461 3.28 1.80 -65.57
C GLN A 461 4.23 2.18 -66.70
N GLN A 462 5.50 2.47 -66.40
CA GLN A 462 6.53 2.70 -67.42
C GLN A 462 6.75 1.47 -68.33
N LYS A 463 6.72 0.26 -67.76
CA LYS A 463 6.81 -0.99 -68.55
C LYS A 463 5.59 -1.18 -69.45
N LEU A 464 4.39 -0.85 -68.95
CA LEU A 464 3.16 -0.92 -69.71
C LEU A 464 3.19 0.06 -70.89
N GLU A 465 3.52 1.33 -70.65
CA GLU A 465 3.66 2.34 -71.71
C GLU A 465 4.69 1.93 -72.77
N LYS A 466 5.82 1.34 -72.35
CA LYS A 466 6.81 0.81 -73.29
C LYS A 466 6.24 -0.32 -74.14
N LYS A 467 5.45 -1.23 -73.53
CA LYS A 467 4.83 -2.35 -74.24
C LYS A 467 3.72 -1.90 -75.18
N GLU A 468 2.95 -0.88 -74.81
CA GLU A 468 1.96 -0.24 -75.69
C GLU A 468 2.65 0.36 -76.91
N ARG A 469 3.72 1.14 -76.74
CA ARG A 469 4.51 1.69 -77.86
C ARG A 469 5.09 0.60 -78.78
N GLU A 470 5.61 -0.49 -78.20
CA GLU A 470 6.09 -1.64 -78.99
C GLU A 470 4.94 -2.32 -79.77
N CYS A 471 3.73 -2.39 -79.20
CA CYS A 471 2.56 -2.96 -79.84
C CYS A 471 2.06 -2.07 -80.99
N ASP A 472 1.97 -0.76 -80.76
CA ASP A 472 1.59 0.22 -81.78
C ASP A 472 2.56 0.20 -82.96
N ALA A 473 3.87 0.19 -82.69
CA ALA A 473 4.90 0.10 -83.72
C ALA A 473 4.75 -1.18 -84.58
N LYS A 474 4.55 -2.34 -83.95
CA LYS A 474 4.33 -3.60 -84.68
C LYS A 474 3.03 -3.60 -85.48
N THR A 475 1.99 -2.95 -84.96
CA THR A 475 0.69 -2.83 -85.65
C THR A 475 0.85 -1.96 -86.91
N GLN A 476 1.58 -0.85 -86.79
CA GLN A 476 1.90 0.02 -87.91
C GLN A 476 2.78 -0.67 -88.96
N GLU A 477 3.84 -1.40 -88.55
CA GLU A 477 4.65 -2.22 -89.46
C GLU A 477 3.80 -3.27 -90.21
N LYS A 478 2.86 -3.92 -89.51
CA LYS A 478 1.95 -4.90 -90.12
C LYS A 478 1.02 -4.24 -91.15
N GLU A 479 0.49 -3.05 -90.87
CA GLU A 479 -0.34 -2.30 -91.82
C GLU A 479 0.45 -1.87 -93.06
N GLU A 480 1.66 -1.35 -92.89
CA GLU A 480 2.56 -0.99 -94.00
C GLU A 480 2.91 -2.19 -94.88
N MET A 481 3.21 -3.33 -94.25
CA MET A 481 3.51 -4.58 -94.96
C MET A 481 2.28 -5.07 -95.75
N MET A 482 1.08 -5.00 -95.15
CA MET A 482 -0.17 -5.38 -95.80
C MET A 482 -0.52 -4.46 -96.98
N GLN A 483 -0.32 -3.14 -96.84
CA GLN A 483 -0.47 -2.18 -97.94
C GLN A 483 0.49 -2.48 -99.10
N THR A 484 1.74 -2.80 -98.78
CA THR A 484 2.76 -3.16 -99.77
C THR A 484 2.38 -4.45 -100.51
N LEU A 485 1.89 -5.45 -99.77
CA LEU A 485 1.45 -6.73 -100.33
C LEU A 485 0.21 -6.57 -101.24
N ASN A 486 -0.72 -5.68 -100.88
CA ASN A 486 -1.85 -5.33 -101.73
C ASN A 486 -1.41 -4.62 -103.02
N LYS A 487 -0.49 -3.65 -102.94
CA LYS A 487 0.09 -3.00 -104.14
C LYS A 487 0.79 -4.00 -105.06
N MET A 488 1.48 -5.00 -104.52
CA MET A 488 2.09 -6.08 -105.32
C MET A 488 1.04 -6.98 -105.98
N LYS A 489 -0.05 -7.31 -105.28
CA LYS A 489 -1.17 -8.08 -105.84
C LYS A 489 -1.87 -7.34 -106.98
N GLU A 490 -2.06 -6.02 -106.88
CA GLU A 490 -2.63 -5.22 -107.96
C GLU A 490 -1.70 -5.15 -109.18
N LYS A 491 -0.38 -5.05 -108.97
CA LYS A 491 0.61 -5.11 -110.07
C LYS A 491 0.67 -6.46 -110.78
N LYS A 492 0.27 -7.57 -110.14
CA LYS A 492 0.19 -8.91 -110.77
C LYS A 492 -1.14 -9.18 -111.48
N LYS A 493 -2.14 -8.30 -111.34
CA LYS A 493 -3.46 -8.41 -111.99
C LYS A 493 -3.62 -7.52 -113.23
N LYS A 494 -2.64 -6.66 -113.51
CA LYS A 494 -2.41 -6.03 -114.82
C LYS A 494 -1.33 -6.82 -115.54
#